data_AF-A0A524K242-F1
#
_entry.id   AF-A0A524K242-F1
#
_cell.length_a   1.000
_cell.length_b   1.000
_cell.length_c   1.000
_cell.angle_alpha   90.00
_cell.angle_beta   90.00
_cell.angle_gamma   90.00
#
_symmetry.space_group_name_H-M   'P 1'
#
loop_
_entity.id
_entity.type
_entity.pdbx_description
1 polymer ?
#
loop_
_entity_poly.entity_id
_entity_poly.type
_entity_poly.pdbx_seq_one_letter_code
_entity_poly.pdbx_strand_id
1 'polypeptide(L)'
;MLKKHEKCVQSKGTVSSSAVNELNIIRESIVQAVGLDQILGQSPAVQKISDEIIKIAACDVNVLITGESGTGKELAARAIHYLSRRSGKPFIPVNCGAIPENLFENELFGHVRGAFTDARYSQKGLVREAEYGTLFLDEISAISPFIQVKLLRLIQEKEFKPLGDAQSYHADIKIIAATNKDLEKLISLENFREDLYYRLNIVELKIPPLRERSEDIALLADHFVKKYCREYGKPRIRFTQKAMTSLNNYGWPGNIRELENVVQQLIVIAEEPLISREMLECCYLQAHAPKKEILAFKTAKKEMVDHFEIKYLRNLMKESLGNVASAAQRAGKSRTALWNLLKKHAVNPLHFSQPFLGSQKSETLEKTDALKIKGSSPQSKKPRHE
;
A
#
# COMPACT_ATOMS: atom_id res chain seq x y z
N MET A 1 -34.27 -44.59 59.63
CA MET A 1 -33.88 -44.90 58.24
C MET A 1 -34.09 -43.63 57.40
N LEU A 2 -33.27 -42.57 57.38
CA LEU A 2 -31.82 -42.40 57.37
C LEU A 2 -31.10 -43.27 56.32
N LYS A 3 -30.65 -42.56 55.26
CA LYS A 3 -29.65 -42.93 54.24
C LYS A 3 -30.10 -43.86 53.10
N LYS A 4 -30.62 -43.29 52.01
CA LYS A 4 -30.46 -43.82 50.62
C LYS A 4 -30.81 -42.82 49.49
N HIS A 5 -30.70 -41.52 49.76
CA HIS A 5 -30.75 -40.46 48.75
C HIS A 5 -29.57 -39.53 48.97
N GLU A 6 -28.39 -39.94 48.52
CA GLU A 6 -27.18 -39.12 48.35
C GLU A 6 -26.02 -40.07 48.04
N LYS A 7 -25.79 -40.36 46.76
CA LYS A 7 -24.53 -40.86 46.15
C LYS A 7 -24.80 -41.38 44.74
N CYS A 8 -25.24 -40.53 43.82
CA CYS A 8 -25.03 -40.78 42.38
C CYS A 8 -25.29 -39.55 41.47
N VAL A 9 -25.07 -38.32 41.93
CA VAL A 9 -25.10 -37.10 41.06
C VAL A 9 -23.94 -36.14 41.36
N GLN A 10 -22.89 -36.63 42.03
CA GLN A 10 -21.65 -35.88 42.21
C GLN A 10 -20.49 -36.62 41.53
N SER A 11 -20.60 -36.77 40.21
CA SER A 11 -19.43 -36.74 39.33
C SER A 11 -19.60 -35.52 38.44
N LYS A 12 -19.59 -34.33 39.08
CA LYS A 12 -19.28 -33.08 38.40
C LYS A 12 -17.86 -33.25 37.85
N GLY A 13 -17.77 -33.63 36.58
CA GLY A 13 -16.56 -33.38 35.81
C GLY A 13 -16.42 -31.87 35.72
N THR A 14 -15.66 -31.30 36.66
CA THR A 14 -15.14 -29.95 36.54
C THR A 14 -14.34 -29.94 35.25
N VAL A 15 -14.94 -29.47 34.15
CA VAL A 15 -14.17 -29.14 32.95
C VAL A 15 -13.13 -28.14 33.44
N SER A 16 -11.86 -28.57 33.46
CA SER A 16 -10.76 -27.74 33.94
C SER A 16 -10.88 -26.37 33.29
N SER A 17 -10.87 -25.29 34.07
CA SER A 17 -10.88 -23.92 33.53
C SER A 17 -9.73 -23.69 32.53
N SER A 18 -8.64 -24.47 32.64
CA SER A 18 -7.56 -24.51 31.65
C SER A 18 -8.02 -25.02 30.28
N ALA A 19 -8.82 -26.09 30.22
CA ALA A 19 -9.29 -26.68 28.99
C ALA A 19 -10.33 -25.79 28.29
N VAL A 20 -11.17 -25.09 29.06
CA VAL A 20 -12.09 -24.07 28.50
C VAL A 20 -11.32 -22.88 27.95
N ASN A 21 -10.29 -22.41 28.65
CA ASN A 21 -9.42 -21.35 28.14
C ASN A 21 -8.65 -21.77 26.89
N GLU A 22 -8.09 -22.98 26.85
CA GLU A 22 -7.40 -23.51 25.66
C GLU A 22 -8.35 -23.62 24.46
N LEU A 23 -9.57 -24.13 24.66
CA LEU A 23 -10.59 -24.19 23.61
C LEU A 23 -10.99 -22.81 23.09
N ASN A 24 -11.10 -21.82 23.98
CA ASN A 24 -11.41 -20.45 23.58
C ASN A 24 -10.25 -19.80 22.82
N ILE A 25 -9.00 -20.01 23.26
CA ILE A 25 -7.79 -19.52 22.56
C ILE A 25 -7.68 -20.14 21.16
N ILE A 26 -7.94 -21.45 21.03
CA ILE A 26 -7.92 -22.14 19.74
C ILE A 26 -9.07 -21.63 18.85
N ARG A 27 -10.25 -21.40 19.41
CA ARG A 27 -11.38 -20.86 18.64
C ARG A 27 -11.10 -19.43 18.17
N GLU A 28 -10.54 -18.58 19.03
CA GLU A 28 -10.15 -17.22 18.68
C GLU A 28 -9.05 -17.22 17.60
N SER A 29 -8.06 -18.10 17.70
CA SER A 29 -7.00 -18.19 16.68
C SER A 29 -7.52 -18.68 15.33
N ILE A 30 -8.49 -19.60 15.30
CA ILE A 30 -9.15 -20.03 14.05
C ILE A 30 -9.97 -18.89 13.44
N VAL A 31 -10.75 -18.17 14.25
CA VAL A 31 -11.55 -17.03 13.76
C VAL A 31 -10.63 -15.93 13.22
N GLN A 32 -9.52 -15.67 13.89
CA GLN A 32 -8.49 -14.74 13.43
C GLN A 32 -7.87 -15.19 12.10
N ALA A 33 -7.47 -16.45 12.00
CA ALA A 33 -6.90 -17.01 10.77
C ALA A 33 -7.89 -16.92 9.59
N VAL A 34 -9.17 -17.23 9.81
CA VAL A 34 -10.20 -17.16 8.76
C VAL A 34 -10.53 -15.71 8.39
N GLY A 35 -10.60 -14.80 9.36
CA GLY A 35 -10.87 -13.38 9.11
C GLY A 35 -9.72 -12.64 8.42
N LEU A 36 -8.48 -13.12 8.58
CA LEU A 36 -7.28 -12.58 7.94
C LEU A 36 -6.83 -13.36 6.70
N ASP A 37 -7.50 -14.45 6.32
CA ASP A 37 -7.08 -15.34 5.22
C ASP A 37 -6.89 -14.62 3.87
N GLN A 38 -7.62 -13.51 3.67
CA GLN A 38 -7.55 -12.69 2.47
C GLN A 38 -6.40 -11.65 2.51
N ILE A 39 -5.80 -11.39 3.69
CA ILE A 39 -4.70 -10.44 3.84
C ILE A 39 -3.38 -11.22 3.68
N LEU A 40 -2.83 -11.12 2.47
CA LEU A 40 -1.61 -11.81 2.10
C LEU A 40 -0.38 -10.94 2.38
N GLY A 41 0.56 -11.47 3.16
CA GLY A 41 1.87 -10.88 3.39
C GLY A 41 2.60 -11.50 4.57
N GLN A 42 3.92 -11.41 4.56
CA GLN A 42 4.81 -11.85 5.64
C GLN A 42 5.67 -10.69 6.17
N SER A 43 5.67 -9.55 5.50
CA SER A 43 6.43 -8.38 5.92
C SER A 43 6.03 -7.91 7.32
N PRO A 44 6.97 -7.32 8.10
CA PRO A 44 6.66 -6.73 9.40
C PRO A 44 5.54 -5.68 9.33
N ALA A 45 5.42 -4.99 8.19
CA ALA A 45 4.35 -4.03 7.93
C ALA A 45 2.96 -4.69 7.90
N VAL A 46 2.82 -5.83 7.20
CA VAL A 46 1.54 -6.57 7.15
C VAL A 46 1.21 -7.23 8.49
N GLN A 47 2.22 -7.73 9.21
CA GLN A 47 2.02 -8.26 10.55
C GLN A 47 1.47 -7.19 11.50
N LYS A 48 2.08 -5.99 11.50
CA LYS A 48 1.61 -4.86 12.30
C LYS A 48 0.16 -4.47 11.98
N ILE A 49 -0.19 -4.41 10.69
CA ILE A 49 -1.57 -4.13 10.25
C ILE A 49 -2.53 -5.19 10.76
N SER A 50 -2.14 -6.46 10.71
CA SER A 50 -2.97 -7.58 11.19
C SER A 50 -3.22 -7.46 12.70
N ASP A 51 -2.19 -7.12 13.48
CA ASP A 51 -2.32 -6.88 14.92
C ASP A 51 -3.23 -5.67 15.23
N GLU A 52 -3.10 -4.59 14.46
CA GLU A 52 -3.96 -3.42 14.58
C GLU A 52 -5.41 -3.75 14.23
N ILE A 53 -5.65 -4.50 13.15
CA ILE A 53 -6.99 -4.96 12.76
C ILE A 53 -7.64 -5.76 13.88
N ILE A 54 -6.93 -6.69 14.52
CA ILE A 54 -7.46 -7.50 15.63
C ILE A 54 -7.88 -6.60 16.80
N LYS A 55 -7.03 -5.64 17.18
CA LYS A 55 -7.34 -4.68 18.26
C LYS A 55 -8.54 -3.80 17.93
N ILE A 56 -8.62 -3.30 16.69
CA ILE A 56 -9.70 -2.46 16.21
C ILE A 56 -11.02 -3.24 16.13
N ALA A 57 -10.98 -4.50 15.72
CA ALA A 57 -12.15 -5.35 15.59
C ALA A 57 -12.84 -5.63 16.94
N ALA A 58 -12.07 -5.69 18.03
CA ALA A 58 -12.59 -5.87 19.39
C ALA A 58 -13.44 -4.69 19.89
N CYS A 59 -13.26 -3.50 19.31
CA CYS A 59 -13.94 -2.26 19.69
C CYS A 59 -15.10 -1.94 18.72
N ASP A 60 -16.21 -1.43 19.26
CA ASP A 60 -17.35 -0.93 18.48
C ASP A 60 -17.24 0.58 18.25
N VAL A 61 -16.19 0.98 17.55
CA VAL A 61 -15.88 2.39 17.23
C VAL A 61 -15.73 2.57 15.71
N ASN A 62 -15.87 3.81 15.25
CA ASN A 62 -15.62 4.17 13.86
C ASN A 62 -14.13 4.06 13.54
N VAL A 63 -13.84 3.65 12.30
CA VAL A 63 -12.47 3.44 11.84
C VAL A 63 -12.26 4.19 10.53
N LEU A 64 -11.15 4.91 10.43
CA LEU A 64 -10.68 5.52 9.20
C LEU A 64 -9.49 4.72 8.65
N ILE A 65 -9.65 4.15 7.46
CA ILE A 65 -8.59 3.43 6.75
C ILE A 65 -7.96 4.36 5.71
N THR A 66 -6.68 4.69 5.90
CA THR A 66 -5.93 5.55 4.97
C THR A 66 -4.93 4.74 4.17
N GLY A 67 -4.73 5.09 2.91
CA GLY A 67 -3.74 4.43 2.07
C GLY A 67 -4.00 4.63 0.58
N GLU A 68 -2.97 4.44 -0.22
CA GLU A 68 -3.05 4.62 -1.68
C GLU A 68 -4.12 3.74 -2.33
N SER A 69 -4.51 4.10 -3.56
CA SER A 69 -5.42 3.25 -4.32
C SER A 69 -4.77 1.90 -4.63
N GLY A 70 -5.57 0.83 -4.59
CA GLY A 70 -5.10 -0.51 -4.89
C GLY A 70 -4.29 -1.20 -3.78
N THR A 71 -4.21 -0.68 -2.56
CA THR A 71 -3.47 -1.33 -1.44
C THR A 71 -4.25 -2.40 -0.67
N GLY A 72 -5.55 -2.56 -0.93
CA GLY A 72 -6.42 -3.53 -0.26
C GLY A 72 -7.24 -2.99 0.92
N LYS A 73 -7.62 -1.70 0.93
CA LYS A 73 -8.42 -1.08 2.00
C LYS A 73 -9.74 -1.80 2.28
N GLU A 74 -10.45 -2.25 1.25
CA GLU A 74 -11.68 -3.03 1.42
C GLU A 74 -11.42 -4.37 2.14
N LEU A 75 -10.30 -5.05 1.83
CA LEU A 75 -9.94 -6.30 2.52
C LEU A 75 -9.69 -6.07 4.01
N ALA A 76 -9.01 -4.97 4.36
CA ALA A 76 -8.82 -4.59 5.75
C ALA A 76 -10.15 -4.26 6.45
N ALA A 77 -11.07 -3.56 5.78
CA ALA A 77 -12.41 -3.28 6.32
C ALA A 77 -13.22 -4.56 6.57
N ARG A 78 -13.17 -5.51 5.62
CA ARG A 78 -13.81 -6.83 5.75
C ARG A 78 -13.20 -7.62 6.91
N ALA A 79 -11.88 -7.63 7.05
CA ALA A 79 -11.21 -8.29 8.15
C ALA A 79 -11.64 -7.70 9.51
N ILE A 80 -11.69 -6.36 9.64
CA ILE A 80 -12.21 -5.70 10.85
C ILE A 80 -13.64 -6.15 11.15
N HIS A 81 -14.51 -6.23 10.14
CA HIS A 81 -15.89 -6.67 10.32
C HIS A 81 -15.99 -8.13 10.79
N TYR A 82 -15.35 -9.06 10.08
CA TYR A 82 -15.43 -10.50 10.37
C TYR A 82 -14.75 -10.90 11.69
N LEU A 83 -13.82 -10.09 12.18
CA LEU A 83 -13.19 -10.28 13.49
C LEU A 83 -13.94 -9.56 14.62
N SER A 84 -14.95 -8.76 14.30
CA SER A 84 -15.72 -8.02 15.30
C SER A 84 -16.87 -8.84 15.88
N ARG A 85 -17.51 -8.29 16.92
CA ARG A 85 -18.77 -8.82 17.48
C ARG A 85 -19.93 -8.84 16.47
N ARG A 86 -19.80 -8.11 15.35
CA ARG A 86 -20.80 -7.98 14.28
C ARG A 86 -20.53 -8.92 13.09
N SER A 87 -19.63 -9.91 13.21
CA SER A 87 -19.23 -10.79 12.10
C SER A 87 -20.36 -11.61 11.46
N GLY A 88 -21.44 -11.88 12.18
CA GLY A 88 -22.65 -12.54 11.67
C GLY A 88 -23.74 -11.58 11.16
N LYS A 89 -23.42 -10.29 11.02
CA LYS A 89 -24.35 -9.21 10.63
C LYS A 89 -23.99 -8.70 9.22
N PRO A 90 -24.85 -7.93 8.53
CA PRO A 90 -24.54 -7.46 7.19
C PRO A 90 -23.28 -6.58 7.15
N PHE A 91 -22.47 -6.76 6.12
CA PHE A 91 -21.40 -5.85 5.72
C PHE A 91 -21.81 -5.21 4.39
N ILE A 92 -22.09 -3.91 4.41
CA ILE A 92 -22.57 -3.15 3.26
C ILE A 92 -21.46 -2.22 2.75
N PRO A 93 -20.74 -2.59 1.67
CA PRO A 93 -19.75 -1.72 1.05
C PRO A 93 -20.41 -0.71 0.11
N VAL A 94 -19.99 0.55 0.20
CA VAL A 94 -20.46 1.66 -0.62
C VAL A 94 -19.25 2.40 -1.17
N ASN A 95 -19.13 2.49 -2.49
CA ASN A 95 -18.12 3.32 -3.13
C ASN A 95 -18.70 4.72 -3.39
N CYS A 96 -18.24 5.71 -2.62
CA CYS A 96 -18.73 7.08 -2.71
C CYS A 96 -18.35 7.79 -4.02
N GLY A 97 -17.27 7.38 -4.68
CA GLY A 97 -16.83 7.94 -5.96
C GLY A 97 -17.57 7.37 -7.17
N ALA A 98 -18.25 6.22 -7.03
CA ALA A 98 -18.91 5.53 -8.14
C ALA A 98 -20.36 5.98 -8.37
N ILE A 99 -21.01 6.59 -7.38
CA ILE A 99 -22.42 6.96 -7.43
C ILE A 99 -22.54 8.47 -7.67
N PRO A 100 -23.32 8.92 -8.67
CA PRO A 100 -23.61 10.33 -8.87
C PRO A 100 -24.22 10.97 -7.61
N GLU A 101 -23.84 12.21 -7.30
CA GLU A 101 -24.23 12.90 -6.07
C GLU A 101 -25.76 12.91 -5.84
N ASN A 102 -26.52 13.18 -6.91
CA ASN A 102 -27.98 13.23 -6.88
C ASN A 102 -28.63 11.87 -6.55
N LEU A 103 -27.94 10.76 -6.81
CA LEU A 103 -28.41 9.42 -6.47
C LEU A 103 -27.82 8.93 -5.14
N PHE A 104 -26.66 9.44 -4.73
CA PHE A 104 -25.97 8.99 -3.52
C PHE A 104 -26.86 9.15 -2.27
N GLU A 105 -27.54 10.28 -2.15
CA GLU A 105 -28.45 10.52 -1.03
C GLU A 105 -29.58 9.48 -0.98
N ASN A 106 -30.16 9.18 -2.14
CA ASN A 106 -31.25 8.24 -2.28
C ASN A 106 -30.81 6.81 -1.99
N GLU A 107 -29.66 6.38 -2.50
CA GLU A 107 -29.09 5.07 -2.23
C GLU A 107 -28.76 4.91 -0.74
N LEU A 108 -28.12 5.91 -0.12
CA LEU A 108 -27.68 5.81 1.27
C LEU A 108 -28.84 5.80 2.27
N PHE A 109 -29.78 6.74 2.13
CA PHE A 109 -30.85 6.95 3.11
C PHE A 109 -32.21 6.39 2.70
N GLY A 110 -32.40 6.07 1.42
CA GLY A 110 -33.68 5.62 0.87
C GLY A 110 -34.67 6.78 0.70
N HIS A 111 -35.83 6.46 0.15
CA HIS A 111 -36.92 7.42 -0.04
C HIS A 111 -38.28 6.81 0.27
N VAL A 112 -39.23 7.67 0.63
CA VAL A 112 -40.65 7.30 0.67
C VAL A 112 -41.33 7.62 -0.65
N ARG A 113 -42.43 6.91 -0.94
CA ARG A 113 -43.27 7.18 -2.12
C ARG A 113 -43.64 8.67 -2.19
N GLY A 114 -43.42 9.27 -3.36
CA GLY A 114 -43.72 10.69 -3.62
C GLY A 114 -42.62 11.67 -3.21
N ALA A 115 -41.43 11.19 -2.81
CA ALA A 115 -40.30 12.07 -2.48
C ALA A 115 -39.78 12.91 -3.67
N PHE A 116 -39.89 12.38 -4.89
CA PHE A 116 -39.57 13.07 -6.15
C PHE A 116 -40.49 12.56 -7.28
N THR A 117 -40.44 13.19 -8.45
CA THR A 117 -41.38 12.94 -9.57
C THR A 117 -41.49 11.48 -10.00
N ASP A 118 -40.40 10.71 -9.92
CA ASP A 118 -40.36 9.29 -10.30
C ASP A 118 -40.45 8.31 -9.10
N ALA A 119 -40.65 8.81 -7.87
CA ALA A 119 -40.71 8.00 -6.64
C ALA A 119 -42.06 7.25 -6.50
N ARG A 120 -42.32 6.27 -7.37
CA ARG A 120 -43.58 5.50 -7.38
C ARG A 120 -43.73 4.55 -6.19
N TYR A 121 -42.63 4.08 -5.62
CA TYR A 121 -42.58 3.18 -4.47
C TYR A 121 -41.60 3.72 -3.43
N SER A 122 -41.64 3.20 -2.20
CA SER A 122 -40.61 3.49 -1.20
C SER A 122 -39.43 2.53 -1.36
N GLN A 123 -38.20 3.03 -1.24
CA GLN A 123 -36.97 2.23 -1.28
C GLN A 123 -36.23 2.35 0.05
N LYS A 124 -35.77 1.21 0.59
CA LYS A 124 -34.91 1.20 1.77
C LYS A 124 -33.50 1.64 1.36
N GLY A 125 -32.88 2.51 2.16
CA GLY A 125 -31.49 2.91 1.94
C GLY A 125 -30.48 1.93 2.52
N LEU A 126 -29.23 2.03 2.07
CA LEU A 126 -28.10 1.21 2.49
C LEU A 126 -27.82 1.28 4.00
N VAL A 127 -28.09 2.42 4.64
CA VAL A 127 -28.00 2.56 6.11
C VAL A 127 -28.91 1.56 6.82
N ARG A 128 -30.14 1.40 6.31
CA ARG A 128 -31.13 0.48 6.88
C ARG A 128 -30.82 -0.98 6.56
N GLU A 129 -30.16 -1.24 5.44
CA GLU A 129 -29.66 -2.59 5.11
C GLU A 129 -28.46 -2.99 5.98
N ALA A 130 -27.68 -2.00 6.44
CA ALA A 130 -26.53 -2.20 7.33
C ALA A 130 -26.90 -2.32 8.82
N GLU A 131 -28.19 -2.27 9.19
CA GLU A 131 -28.66 -2.29 10.58
C GLU A 131 -28.07 -3.44 11.40
N TYR A 132 -27.57 -3.14 12.60
CA TYR A 132 -26.79 -4.03 13.48
C TYR A 132 -25.46 -4.54 12.91
N GLY A 133 -25.13 -4.18 11.67
CA GLY A 133 -23.96 -4.60 10.93
C GLY A 133 -22.91 -3.51 10.79
N THR A 134 -22.28 -3.46 9.62
CA THR A 134 -21.20 -2.53 9.31
C THR A 134 -21.43 -1.89 7.95
N LEU A 135 -21.37 -0.57 7.92
CA LEU A 135 -21.38 0.24 6.70
C LEU A 135 -19.94 0.62 6.36
N PHE A 136 -19.46 0.17 5.21
CA PHE A 136 -18.13 0.53 4.71
C PHE A 136 -18.26 1.60 3.62
N LEU A 137 -17.61 2.75 3.82
CA LEU A 137 -17.62 3.89 2.91
C LEU A 137 -16.24 4.03 2.26
N ASP A 138 -16.08 3.52 1.04
CA ASP A 138 -14.85 3.70 0.27
C ASP A 138 -14.84 5.05 -0.45
N GLU A 139 -13.65 5.61 -0.62
CA GLU A 139 -13.42 6.94 -1.18
C GLU A 139 -14.23 8.05 -0.49
N ILE A 140 -14.28 8.06 0.84
CA ILE A 140 -15.08 9.03 1.62
C ILE A 140 -14.77 10.50 1.28
N SER A 141 -13.56 10.78 0.78
CA SER A 141 -13.18 12.12 0.32
C SER A 141 -13.92 12.62 -0.93
N ALA A 142 -14.71 11.77 -1.60
CA ALA A 142 -15.44 12.10 -2.82
C ALA A 142 -16.86 12.64 -2.56
N ILE A 143 -17.37 12.56 -1.32
CA ILE A 143 -18.73 13.01 -1.01
C ILE A 143 -18.86 14.54 -1.00
N SER A 144 -20.01 15.03 -1.44
CA SER A 144 -20.28 16.47 -1.44
C SER A 144 -20.50 17.05 -0.04
N PRO A 145 -20.32 18.37 0.16
CA PRO A 145 -20.52 19.00 1.46
C PRO A 145 -21.94 18.77 2.04
N PHE A 146 -22.95 18.66 1.18
CA PHE A 146 -24.32 18.38 1.61
C PHE A 146 -24.45 16.98 2.23
N ILE A 147 -23.86 15.97 1.59
CA ILE A 147 -23.82 14.60 2.11
C ILE A 147 -23.01 14.52 3.40
N GLN A 148 -21.92 15.29 3.52
CA GLN A 148 -21.11 15.34 4.75
C GLN A 148 -21.96 15.73 5.98
N VAL A 149 -22.86 16.70 5.85
CA VAL A 149 -23.77 17.12 6.94
C VAL A 149 -24.71 15.99 7.35
N LYS A 150 -25.26 15.24 6.39
CA LYS A 150 -26.17 14.13 6.69
C LYS A 150 -25.44 12.95 7.33
N LEU A 151 -24.24 12.64 6.83
CA LEU A 151 -23.40 11.60 7.39
C LEU A 151 -22.96 11.94 8.82
N LEU A 152 -22.66 13.21 9.10
CA LEU A 152 -22.35 13.68 10.45
C LEU A 152 -23.52 13.41 11.42
N ARG A 153 -24.77 13.72 11.01
CA ARG A 153 -25.95 13.40 11.82
C ARG A 153 -26.10 11.90 12.06
N LEU A 154 -25.94 11.09 11.01
CA LEU A 154 -25.95 9.63 11.14
C LEU A 154 -24.92 9.12 12.16
N ILE A 155 -23.69 9.65 12.13
CA ILE A 155 -22.63 9.21 13.04
C ILE A 155 -22.87 9.70 14.48
N GLN A 156 -23.27 10.97 14.64
CA GLN A 156 -23.34 11.60 15.95
C GLN A 156 -24.65 11.29 16.69
N GLU A 157 -25.78 11.38 16.00
CA GLU A 157 -27.11 11.19 16.58
C GLU A 157 -27.59 9.74 16.44
N LYS A 158 -26.89 8.92 15.63
CA LYS A 158 -27.34 7.58 15.24
C LYS A 158 -28.73 7.60 14.62
N GLU A 159 -29.04 8.66 13.90
CA GLU A 159 -30.34 8.86 13.26
C GLU A 159 -30.17 9.27 11.80
N PHE A 160 -31.11 8.83 10.96
CA PHE A 160 -31.19 9.24 9.57
C PHE A 160 -32.63 9.46 9.15
N LYS A 161 -32.79 10.17 8.02
CA LYS A 161 -34.08 10.56 7.48
C LYS A 161 -34.14 10.24 5.99
N PRO A 162 -35.02 9.33 5.54
CA PRO A 162 -35.25 9.06 4.13
C PRO A 162 -35.72 10.32 3.40
N LEU A 163 -35.46 10.40 2.10
CA LEU A 163 -35.94 11.51 1.28
C LEU A 163 -37.47 11.52 1.27
N GLY A 164 -38.04 12.72 1.45
CA GLY A 164 -39.49 12.94 1.46
C GLY A 164 -40.20 12.48 2.72
N ASP A 165 -39.53 11.80 3.65
CA ASP A 165 -40.09 11.46 4.95
C ASP A 165 -39.89 12.64 5.91
N ALA A 166 -40.77 12.81 6.89
CA ALA A 166 -40.59 13.75 7.99
C ALA A 166 -39.94 13.09 9.22
N GLN A 167 -40.07 11.77 9.36
CA GLN A 167 -39.64 11.00 10.51
C GLN A 167 -38.14 10.68 10.48
N SER A 168 -37.51 10.74 11.65
CA SER A 168 -36.16 10.21 11.87
C SER A 168 -36.22 8.74 12.26
N TYR A 169 -35.23 7.97 11.82
CA TYR A 169 -35.06 6.56 12.13
C TYR A 169 -33.71 6.35 12.80
N HIS A 170 -33.67 5.56 13.87
CA HIS A 170 -32.42 5.19 14.53
C HIS A 170 -31.65 4.16 13.69
N ALA A 171 -30.31 4.24 13.73
CA ALA A 171 -29.41 3.32 13.05
C ALA A 171 -28.30 2.83 14.00
N ASP A 172 -28.33 1.54 14.33
CA ASP A 172 -27.25 0.88 15.09
C ASP A 172 -26.24 0.22 14.14
N ILE A 173 -25.35 1.03 13.56
CA ILE A 173 -24.35 0.57 12.60
C ILE A 173 -22.93 0.93 13.04
N LYS A 174 -21.97 0.05 12.75
CA LYS A 174 -20.55 0.39 12.81
C LYS A 174 -20.12 1.01 11.47
N ILE A 175 -19.43 2.15 11.49
CA ILE A 175 -18.97 2.81 10.27
C ILE A 175 -17.46 2.60 10.11
N ILE A 176 -17.06 2.13 8.94
CA ILE A 176 -15.66 2.06 8.51
C ILE A 176 -15.54 2.91 7.26
N ALA A 177 -14.70 3.95 7.27
CA ALA A 177 -14.46 4.80 6.12
C ALA A 177 -13.07 4.54 5.55
N ALA A 178 -12.90 4.68 4.24
CA ALA A 178 -11.61 4.55 3.57
C ALA A 178 -11.34 5.73 2.62
N THR A 179 -10.08 6.14 2.51
CA THR A 179 -9.64 7.20 1.61
C THR A 179 -8.21 7.01 1.15
N ASN A 180 -7.91 7.47 -0.08
CA ASN A 180 -6.57 7.64 -0.62
C ASN A 180 -6.10 9.10 -0.63
N LYS A 181 -6.98 10.05 -0.28
CA LYS A 181 -6.64 11.47 -0.17
C LYS A 181 -6.34 11.85 1.27
N ASP A 182 -5.51 12.86 1.39
CA ASP A 182 -5.17 13.53 2.65
C ASP A 182 -6.35 14.41 3.10
N LEU A 183 -7.12 13.93 4.08
CA LEU A 183 -8.32 14.62 4.55
C LEU A 183 -7.97 15.95 5.25
N GLU A 184 -6.83 16.03 5.95
CA GLU A 184 -6.40 17.26 6.62
C GLU A 184 -6.16 18.38 5.60
N LYS A 185 -5.55 18.05 4.45
CA LYS A 185 -5.45 19.00 3.34
C LYS A 185 -6.81 19.41 2.79
N LEU A 186 -7.74 18.47 2.63
CA LEU A 186 -9.09 18.79 2.15
C LEU A 186 -9.88 19.67 3.13
N ILE A 187 -9.64 19.53 4.43
CA ILE A 187 -10.20 20.41 5.47
C ILE A 187 -9.63 21.82 5.32
N SER A 188 -8.31 21.96 5.13
CA SER A 188 -7.68 23.27 4.92
C SER A 188 -8.16 23.98 3.64
N LEU A 189 -8.71 23.23 2.69
CA LEU A 189 -9.29 23.72 1.44
C LEU A 189 -10.82 23.86 1.50
N GLU A 190 -11.44 23.70 2.68
CA GLU A 190 -12.89 23.74 2.91
C GLU A 190 -13.71 22.72 2.07
N ASN A 191 -13.06 21.70 1.53
CA ASN A 191 -13.69 20.63 0.74
C ASN A 191 -14.14 19.44 1.60
N PHE A 192 -13.70 19.39 2.86
CA PHE A 192 -14.11 18.38 3.82
C PHE A 192 -14.32 19.02 5.19
N ARG A 193 -15.41 18.69 5.87
CA ARG A 193 -15.71 19.30 7.17
C ARG A 193 -14.86 18.70 8.29
N GLU A 194 -14.32 19.57 9.12
CA GLU A 194 -13.51 19.22 10.29
C GLU A 194 -14.32 18.40 11.32
N ASP A 195 -15.58 18.77 11.56
CA ASP A 195 -16.47 18.07 12.50
C ASP A 195 -16.72 16.60 12.12
N LEU A 196 -16.94 16.32 10.84
CA LEU A 196 -17.08 14.96 10.31
C LEU A 196 -15.78 14.18 10.42
N TYR A 197 -14.64 14.81 10.12
CA TYR A 197 -13.33 14.16 10.21
C TYR A 197 -13.07 13.60 11.61
N TYR A 198 -13.26 14.39 12.67
CA TYR A 198 -13.03 13.92 14.04
C TYR A 198 -14.00 12.83 14.49
N ARG A 199 -15.20 12.76 13.91
CA ARG A 199 -16.18 11.69 14.20
C ARG A 199 -15.91 10.40 13.46
N LEU A 200 -15.28 10.48 12.28
CA LEU A 200 -14.83 9.32 11.52
C LEU A 200 -13.50 8.78 12.05
N ASN A 201 -12.54 9.67 12.33
CA ASN A 201 -11.19 9.32 12.75
C ASN A 201 -11.07 9.11 14.27
N ILE A 202 -11.84 8.16 14.81
CA ILE A 202 -11.65 7.72 16.20
C ILE A 202 -10.42 6.81 16.30
N VAL A 203 -10.26 5.91 15.33
CA VAL A 203 -9.06 5.10 15.16
C VAL A 203 -8.66 5.10 13.69
N GLU A 204 -7.40 5.39 13.41
CA GLU A 204 -6.83 5.34 12.06
C GLU A 204 -6.08 4.02 11.83
N LEU A 205 -6.35 3.37 10.70
CA LEU A 205 -5.56 2.25 10.19
C LEU A 205 -4.89 2.66 8.88
N LYS A 206 -3.57 2.86 8.93
CA LYS A 206 -2.79 3.26 7.75
C LYS A 206 -2.23 2.05 7.02
N ILE A 207 -2.65 1.84 5.77
CA ILE A 207 -2.16 0.77 4.91
C ILE A 207 -1.00 1.29 4.04
N PRO A 208 0.21 0.73 4.17
CA PRO A 208 1.36 1.14 3.40
C PRO A 208 1.24 0.69 1.94
N PRO A 209 1.82 1.48 1.03
CA PRO A 209 1.92 1.11 -0.38
C PRO A 209 2.83 -0.12 -0.55
N LEU A 210 2.65 -0.83 -1.68
CA LEU A 210 3.36 -2.08 -1.97
C LEU A 210 4.89 -1.90 -2.00
N ARG A 211 5.38 -0.73 -2.43
CA ARG A 211 6.81 -0.38 -2.42
C ARG A 211 7.46 -0.35 -1.03
N GLU A 212 6.68 -0.12 0.03
CA GLU A 212 7.16 -0.16 1.42
C GLU A 212 7.13 -1.57 2.02
N ARG A 213 6.56 -2.54 1.28
CA ARG A 213 6.45 -3.96 1.66
C ARG A 213 6.81 -4.88 0.49
N SER A 214 7.95 -4.60 -0.15
CA SER A 214 8.40 -5.31 -1.36
C SER A 214 8.64 -6.81 -1.14
N GLU A 215 8.89 -7.23 0.11
CA GLU A 215 9.00 -8.65 0.51
C GLU A 215 7.73 -9.47 0.22
N ASP A 216 6.56 -8.81 0.20
CA ASP A 216 5.27 -9.46 -0.05
C ASP A 216 4.98 -9.67 -1.55
N ILE A 217 5.71 -8.98 -2.45
CA ILE A 217 5.44 -9.01 -3.90
C ILE A 217 5.52 -10.43 -4.46
N ALA A 218 6.54 -11.20 -4.06
CA ALA A 218 6.70 -12.58 -4.53
C ALA A 218 5.54 -13.48 -4.10
N LEU A 219 5.06 -13.31 -2.86
CA LEU A 219 3.93 -14.08 -2.32
C LEU A 219 2.62 -13.71 -3.01
N LEU A 220 2.38 -12.41 -3.22
CA LEU A 220 1.21 -11.91 -3.96
C LEU A 220 1.23 -12.38 -5.42
N ALA A 221 2.37 -12.30 -6.09
CA ALA A 221 2.52 -12.75 -7.47
C ALA A 221 2.24 -14.26 -7.61
N ASP A 222 2.75 -15.10 -6.71
CA ASP A 222 2.46 -16.54 -6.72
C ASP A 222 0.97 -16.83 -6.45
N HIS A 223 0.34 -16.05 -5.56
CA HIS A 223 -1.10 -16.16 -5.31
C HIS A 223 -1.91 -15.87 -6.60
N PHE A 224 -1.64 -14.75 -7.27
CA PHE A 224 -2.34 -14.40 -8.50
C PHE A 224 -2.07 -15.39 -9.63
N VAL A 225 -0.84 -15.91 -9.74
CA VAL A 225 -0.51 -16.99 -10.67
C VAL A 225 -1.38 -18.22 -10.44
N LYS A 226 -1.48 -18.69 -9.19
CA LYS A 226 -2.32 -19.83 -8.84
C LYS A 226 -3.79 -19.59 -9.16
N LYS A 227 -4.30 -18.41 -8.81
CA LYS A 227 -5.69 -17.98 -9.06
C LYS A 227 -6.03 -18.06 -10.54
N TYR A 228 -5.28 -17.35 -11.38
CA TYR A 228 -5.59 -17.21 -12.80
C TYR A 228 -5.18 -18.41 -13.66
N CYS A 229 -4.13 -19.16 -13.29
CA CYS A 229 -3.84 -20.42 -13.98
C CYS A 229 -5.00 -21.41 -13.79
N ARG A 230 -5.56 -21.49 -12.57
CA ARG A 230 -6.74 -22.33 -12.30
C ARG A 230 -7.97 -21.84 -13.07
N GLU A 231 -8.22 -20.54 -13.08
CA GLU A 231 -9.36 -19.93 -13.76
C GLU A 231 -9.32 -20.15 -15.28
N TYR A 232 -8.14 -20.04 -15.90
CA TYR A 232 -7.96 -20.21 -17.34
C TYR A 232 -7.60 -21.64 -17.77
N GLY A 233 -7.57 -22.59 -16.84
CA GLY A 233 -7.19 -23.97 -17.14
C GLY A 233 -5.76 -24.13 -17.67
N LYS A 234 -4.87 -23.17 -17.38
CA LYS A 234 -3.46 -23.22 -17.79
C LYS A 234 -2.62 -24.00 -16.77
N PRO A 235 -1.54 -24.68 -17.21
CA PRO A 235 -0.57 -25.25 -16.27
C PRO A 235 0.04 -24.14 -15.41
N ARG A 236 0.52 -24.49 -14.21
CA ARG A 236 1.11 -23.50 -13.30
C ARG A 236 2.36 -22.88 -13.94
N ILE A 237 2.24 -21.60 -14.27
CA ILE A 237 3.33 -20.77 -14.79
C ILE A 237 4.24 -20.35 -13.62
N ARG A 238 5.53 -20.13 -13.87
CA ARG A 238 6.48 -19.61 -12.86
C ARG A 238 7.20 -18.36 -13.37
N PHE A 239 7.60 -17.49 -12.47
CA PHE A 239 8.50 -16.39 -12.81
C PHE A 239 9.95 -16.87 -12.84
N THR A 240 10.71 -16.40 -13.82
CA THR A 240 12.18 -16.50 -13.76
C THR A 240 12.72 -15.63 -12.63
N GLN A 241 13.91 -15.97 -12.10
CA GLN A 241 14.56 -15.15 -11.07
C GLN A 241 14.77 -13.70 -11.51
N LYS A 242 15.10 -13.49 -12.79
CA LYS A 242 15.26 -12.15 -13.39
C LYS A 242 13.93 -11.39 -13.42
N ALA A 243 12.83 -12.04 -13.81
CA ALA A 243 11.50 -11.42 -13.79
C ALA A 243 11.09 -11.04 -12.36
N MET A 244 11.35 -11.91 -11.38
CA MET A 244 11.05 -11.62 -9.98
C MET A 244 11.86 -10.45 -9.42
N THR A 245 13.15 -10.36 -9.77
CA THR A 245 13.95 -9.19 -9.41
C THR A 245 13.39 -7.91 -10.03
N SER A 246 12.90 -7.95 -11.28
CA SER A 246 12.26 -6.80 -11.91
C SER A 246 10.95 -6.40 -11.22
N LEU A 247 10.11 -7.38 -10.83
CA LEU A 247 8.88 -7.12 -10.07
C LEU A 247 9.18 -6.44 -8.72
N ASN A 248 10.20 -6.91 -7.99
CA ASN A 248 10.56 -6.34 -6.68
C ASN A 248 11.16 -4.93 -6.76
N ASN A 249 11.81 -4.59 -7.89
CA ASN A 249 12.43 -3.27 -8.08
C ASN A 249 11.48 -2.22 -8.66
N TYR A 250 10.25 -2.62 -9.02
CA TYR A 250 9.27 -1.71 -9.58
C TYR A 250 8.49 -0.98 -8.47
N GLY A 251 8.11 0.27 -8.72
CA GLY A 251 7.51 1.15 -7.70
C GLY A 251 6.03 0.90 -7.41
N TRP A 252 5.32 0.17 -8.29
CA TRP A 252 3.91 -0.19 -8.16
C TRP A 252 2.98 1.00 -7.77
N PRO A 253 2.87 2.05 -8.60
CA PRO A 253 2.00 3.20 -8.30
C PRO A 253 0.51 2.83 -8.13
N GLY A 254 0.04 1.74 -8.75
CA GLY A 254 -1.30 1.17 -8.56
C GLY A 254 -1.33 -0.02 -7.59
N ASN A 255 -0.24 -0.24 -6.84
CA ASN A 255 -0.13 -1.20 -5.75
C ASN A 255 -0.56 -2.63 -6.16
N ILE A 256 -1.36 -3.31 -5.33
CA ILE A 256 -1.76 -4.71 -5.52
C ILE A 256 -2.66 -4.85 -6.76
N ARG A 257 -3.54 -3.88 -7.02
CA ARG A 257 -4.43 -3.90 -8.20
C ARG A 257 -3.63 -3.90 -9.51
N GLU A 258 -2.56 -3.14 -9.54
CA GLU A 258 -1.66 -3.10 -10.69
C GLU A 258 -0.88 -4.42 -10.83
N LEU A 259 -0.32 -4.94 -9.73
CA LEU A 259 0.34 -6.25 -9.72
C LEU A 259 -0.59 -7.37 -10.22
N GLU A 260 -1.83 -7.42 -9.73
CA GLU A 260 -2.84 -8.40 -10.14
C GLU A 260 -3.09 -8.33 -11.66
N ASN A 261 -3.32 -7.13 -12.19
CA ASN A 261 -3.56 -6.91 -13.62
C ASN A 261 -2.35 -7.36 -14.48
N VAL A 262 -1.13 -7.04 -14.05
CA VAL A 262 0.10 -7.42 -14.75
C VAL A 262 0.26 -8.94 -14.77
N VAL A 263 0.09 -9.58 -13.62
CA VAL A 263 0.19 -11.05 -13.51
C VAL A 263 -0.88 -11.72 -14.38
N GLN A 264 -2.11 -11.21 -14.36
CA GLN A 264 -3.21 -11.71 -15.18
C GLN A 264 -2.88 -11.62 -16.68
N GLN A 265 -2.40 -10.46 -17.15
CA GLN A 265 -2.01 -10.27 -18.56
C GLN A 265 -0.89 -11.23 -18.98
N LEU A 266 0.12 -11.41 -18.14
CA LEU A 266 1.23 -12.32 -18.42
C LEU A 266 0.75 -13.76 -18.55
N ILE A 267 -0.19 -14.19 -17.72
CA ILE A 267 -0.77 -15.53 -17.79
C ILE A 267 -1.55 -15.73 -19.08
N VAL A 268 -2.27 -14.70 -19.55
CA VAL A 268 -3.02 -14.77 -20.81
C VAL A 268 -2.06 -14.92 -22.00
N ILE A 269 -0.99 -14.12 -22.04
CA ILE A 269 -0.03 -14.05 -23.16
C ILE A 269 0.99 -15.19 -23.13
N ALA A 270 1.30 -15.76 -21.96
CA ALA A 270 2.27 -16.82 -21.83
C ALA A 270 1.88 -18.05 -22.66
N GLU A 271 2.76 -18.37 -23.62
CA GLU A 271 2.72 -19.60 -24.42
C GLU A 271 3.44 -20.75 -23.70
N GLU A 272 4.46 -20.43 -22.91
CA GLU A 272 5.25 -21.36 -22.11
C GLU A 272 4.91 -21.25 -20.61
N PRO A 273 5.14 -22.31 -19.80
CA PRO A 273 4.93 -22.28 -18.34
C PRO A 273 5.98 -21.45 -17.58
N LEU A 274 6.54 -20.42 -18.20
CA LEU A 274 7.61 -19.58 -17.65
C LEU A 274 7.48 -18.12 -18.10
N ILE A 275 7.44 -17.19 -17.14
CA ILE A 275 7.46 -15.75 -17.39
C ILE A 275 8.90 -15.24 -17.30
N SER A 276 9.43 -14.85 -18.44
CA SER A 276 10.75 -14.23 -18.57
C SER A 276 10.72 -12.74 -18.23
N ARG A 277 11.89 -12.14 -18.04
CA ARG A 277 12.02 -10.70 -17.80
C ARG A 277 11.58 -9.91 -19.04
N GLU A 278 11.90 -10.42 -20.22
CA GLU A 278 11.60 -9.78 -21.50
C GLU A 278 10.09 -9.72 -21.75
N MET A 279 9.36 -10.77 -21.36
CA MET A 279 7.90 -10.80 -21.40
C MET A 279 7.29 -9.79 -20.43
N LEU A 280 7.81 -9.71 -19.20
CA LEU A 280 7.44 -8.69 -18.22
C LEU A 280 7.68 -7.27 -18.77
N GLU A 281 8.84 -7.04 -19.37
CA GLU A 281 9.22 -5.74 -19.94
C GLU A 281 8.34 -5.34 -21.11
N CYS A 282 7.98 -6.30 -21.98
CA CYS A 282 7.12 -6.10 -23.13
C CYS A 282 5.67 -5.77 -22.73
N CYS A 283 5.13 -6.47 -21.72
CA CYS A 283 3.74 -6.24 -21.27
C CYS A 283 3.59 -4.96 -20.44
N TYR A 284 4.64 -4.52 -19.74
CA TYR A 284 4.46 -3.60 -18.61
C TYR A 284 5.51 -2.49 -18.48
N LEU A 285 6.82 -2.78 -18.61
CA LEU A 285 7.85 -1.76 -18.37
C LEU A 285 8.02 -0.76 -19.53
N GLN A 286 7.50 -1.03 -20.73
CA GLN A 286 7.50 -0.03 -21.82
C GLN A 286 6.40 1.04 -21.66
N ALA A 287 5.30 0.75 -20.97
CA ALA A 287 4.21 1.71 -20.76
C ALA A 287 4.47 2.70 -19.61
N HIS A 288 5.26 2.28 -18.60
CA HIS A 288 5.56 3.05 -17.40
C HIS A 288 7.06 3.17 -17.07
N ALA A 289 7.96 2.78 -17.98
CA ALA A 289 9.28 3.41 -17.97
C ALA A 289 9.03 4.91 -17.94
N PRO A 290 9.77 5.70 -17.13
CA PRO A 290 9.72 7.14 -17.28
C PRO A 290 9.82 7.38 -18.77
N LYS A 291 8.85 8.10 -19.37
CA LYS A 291 9.03 8.62 -20.72
C LYS A 291 10.37 9.31 -20.61
N LYS A 292 11.44 8.65 -21.08
CA LYS A 292 12.68 9.35 -21.32
C LYS A 292 12.19 10.40 -22.28
N GLU A 293 12.15 11.66 -21.83
CA GLU A 293 12.01 12.77 -22.73
C GLU A 293 12.88 12.40 -23.93
N ILE A 294 12.36 12.53 -25.14
CA ILE A 294 13.17 12.35 -26.32
C ILE A 294 14.22 13.46 -26.25
N LEU A 295 15.29 13.18 -25.52
CA LEU A 295 16.42 14.05 -25.35
C LEU A 295 16.91 14.27 -26.77
N ALA A 296 17.24 15.53 -27.10
CA ALA A 296 17.84 15.84 -28.39
C ALA A 296 18.95 14.80 -28.69
N PHE A 297 19.01 14.30 -29.93
CA PHE A 297 19.87 13.17 -30.32
C PHE A 297 21.31 13.26 -29.76
N LYS A 298 21.84 14.49 -29.65
CA LYS A 298 23.15 14.78 -29.08
C LYS A 298 23.27 14.45 -27.58
N THR A 299 22.26 14.75 -26.78
CA THR A 299 22.20 14.44 -25.34
C THR A 299 21.94 12.95 -25.11
N ALA A 300 20.99 12.36 -25.85
CA ALA A 300 20.71 10.92 -25.78
C ALA A 300 21.93 10.07 -26.15
N LYS A 301 22.65 10.43 -27.23
CA LYS A 301 23.90 9.77 -27.64
C LYS A 301 24.97 9.89 -26.56
N LYS A 302 25.13 11.08 -25.97
CA LYS A 302 26.13 11.31 -24.93
C LYS A 302 25.85 10.46 -23.70
N GLU A 303 24.61 10.40 -23.23
CA GLU A 303 24.22 9.56 -22.07
C GLU A 303 24.39 8.06 -22.35
N MET A 304 24.04 7.60 -23.54
CA MET A 304 24.25 6.19 -23.92
C MET A 304 25.72 5.82 -23.99
N VAL A 305 26.55 6.70 -24.57
CA VAL A 305 28.00 6.52 -24.60
C VAL A 305 28.58 6.57 -23.18
N ASP A 306 28.16 7.51 -22.34
CA ASP A 306 28.63 7.64 -20.97
C ASP A 306 28.22 6.42 -20.11
N HIS A 307 26.98 5.91 -20.25
CA HIS A 307 26.53 4.71 -19.54
C HIS A 307 27.26 3.44 -20.01
N PHE A 308 27.49 3.31 -21.33
CA PHE A 308 28.33 2.25 -21.88
C PHE A 308 29.76 2.34 -21.35
N GLU A 309 30.37 3.53 -21.36
CA GLU A 309 31.72 3.79 -20.87
C GLU A 309 31.85 3.44 -19.38
N ILE A 310 30.90 3.84 -18.52
CA ILE A 310 30.90 3.50 -17.08
C ILE A 310 30.83 1.98 -16.87
N LYS A 311 29.91 1.30 -17.57
CA LYS A 311 29.72 -0.15 -17.43
C LYS A 311 30.95 -0.91 -17.93
N TYR A 312 31.50 -0.50 -19.07
CA TYR A 312 32.71 -1.07 -19.64
C TYR A 312 33.92 -0.86 -18.73
N LEU A 313 34.13 0.37 -18.24
CA LEU A 313 35.24 0.68 -17.32
C LEU A 313 35.12 -0.09 -16.01
N ARG A 314 33.92 -0.21 -15.41
CA ARG A 314 33.74 -0.99 -14.18
C ARG A 314 34.07 -2.47 -14.39
N ASN A 315 33.63 -3.07 -15.50
CA ASN A 315 33.95 -4.47 -15.80
C ASN A 315 35.43 -4.67 -16.07
N LEU A 316 36.03 -3.79 -16.88
CA LEU A 316 37.46 -3.81 -17.19
C LEU A 316 38.34 -3.66 -15.93
N MET A 317 37.94 -2.78 -15.00
CA MET A 317 38.65 -2.57 -13.73
C MET A 317 38.46 -3.73 -12.75
N LYS A 318 37.30 -4.40 -12.75
CA LYS A 318 37.08 -5.65 -12.00
C LYS A 318 37.96 -6.78 -12.51
N GLU A 319 38.00 -6.99 -13.83
CA GLU A 319 38.81 -8.03 -14.47
C GLU A 319 40.32 -7.76 -14.39
N SER A 320 40.70 -6.50 -14.21
CA SER A 320 42.09 -6.07 -14.03
C SER A 320 42.46 -5.81 -12.57
N LEU A 321 41.57 -6.14 -11.62
CA LEU A 321 41.78 -5.99 -10.17
C LEU A 321 42.32 -4.61 -9.75
N GLY A 322 41.75 -3.54 -10.31
CA GLY A 322 42.20 -2.18 -10.01
C GLY A 322 43.50 -1.74 -10.70
N ASN A 323 44.17 -2.62 -11.46
CA ASN A 323 45.40 -2.28 -12.16
C ASN A 323 45.11 -1.53 -13.48
N VAL A 324 45.31 -0.20 -13.44
CA VAL A 324 45.05 0.71 -14.56
C VAL A 324 45.97 0.44 -15.77
N ALA A 325 47.20 -0.05 -15.56
CA ALA A 325 48.11 -0.35 -16.67
C ALA A 325 47.67 -1.59 -17.47
N SER A 326 47.27 -2.64 -16.76
CA SER A 326 46.69 -3.86 -17.37
C SER A 326 45.35 -3.56 -18.07
N ALA A 327 44.50 -2.76 -17.43
CA ALA A 327 43.24 -2.33 -18.01
C ALA A 327 43.44 -1.52 -19.31
N ALA A 328 44.44 -0.64 -19.36
CA ALA A 328 44.75 0.18 -20.54
C ALA A 328 45.22 -0.67 -21.74
N GLN A 329 46.07 -1.67 -21.47
CA GLN A 329 46.56 -2.59 -22.49
C GLN A 329 45.42 -3.45 -23.07
N ARG A 330 44.53 -3.99 -22.22
CA ARG A 330 43.35 -4.75 -22.67
C ARG A 330 42.35 -3.91 -23.44
N ALA A 331 42.17 -2.65 -23.06
CA ALA A 331 41.29 -1.72 -23.76
C ALA A 331 41.90 -1.14 -25.06
N GLY A 332 43.17 -1.46 -25.38
CA GLY A 332 43.86 -0.90 -26.54
C GLY A 332 44.02 0.62 -26.49
N LYS A 333 44.07 1.21 -25.28
CA LYS A 333 44.15 2.67 -25.07
C LYS A 333 45.42 3.02 -24.30
N SER A 334 45.92 4.24 -24.49
CA SER A 334 47.03 4.73 -23.69
C SER A 334 46.61 4.88 -22.22
N ARG A 335 47.57 4.68 -21.29
CA ARG A 335 47.35 4.81 -19.85
C ARG A 335 46.72 6.16 -19.50
N THR A 336 47.18 7.24 -20.12
CA THR A 336 46.67 8.61 -19.91
C THR A 336 45.23 8.77 -20.41
N ALA A 337 44.88 8.17 -21.56
CA ALA A 337 43.52 8.22 -22.10
C ALA A 337 42.53 7.42 -21.22
N LEU A 338 42.95 6.26 -20.71
CA LEU A 338 42.13 5.49 -19.78
C LEU A 338 41.95 6.23 -18.44
N TRP A 339 43.01 6.87 -17.94
CA TRP A 339 42.94 7.64 -16.69
C TRP A 339 41.98 8.84 -16.80
N ASN A 340 41.99 9.52 -17.94
CA ASN A 340 41.03 10.61 -18.22
C ASN A 340 39.58 10.11 -18.31
N LEU A 341 39.36 8.93 -18.88
CA LEU A 341 38.04 8.28 -18.91
C LEU A 341 37.56 7.87 -17.51
N LEU A 342 38.45 7.33 -16.67
CA LEU A 342 38.15 6.99 -15.28
C LEU A 342 37.81 8.23 -14.44
N LYS A 343 38.57 9.32 -14.64
CA LYS A 343 38.32 10.61 -13.97
C LYS A 343 37.02 11.27 -14.44
N LYS A 344 36.74 11.25 -15.75
CA LYS A 344 35.49 11.77 -16.33
C LYS A 344 34.25 11.09 -15.72
N HIS A 345 34.35 9.80 -15.42
CA HIS A 345 33.25 8.96 -14.94
C HIS A 345 33.30 8.62 -13.45
N ALA A 346 34.18 9.29 -12.69
CA ALA A 346 34.37 9.07 -11.25
C ALA A 346 34.54 7.59 -10.84
N VAL A 347 35.18 6.77 -11.68
CA VAL A 347 35.47 5.36 -11.37
C VAL A 347 36.83 5.29 -10.70
N ASN A 348 36.87 5.09 -9.39
CA ASN A 348 38.12 4.99 -8.63
C ASN A 348 38.73 3.57 -8.74
N PRO A 349 39.94 3.41 -9.30
CA PRO A 349 40.63 2.11 -9.40
C PRO A 349 40.84 1.39 -8.08
N LEU A 350 41.01 2.14 -6.99
CA LEU A 350 41.31 1.60 -5.66
C LEU A 350 40.15 0.79 -5.07
N HIS A 351 38.92 1.02 -5.54
CA HIS A 351 37.75 0.24 -5.12
C HIS A 351 37.76 -1.19 -5.69
N PHE A 352 38.64 -1.49 -6.64
CA PHE A 352 38.71 -2.78 -7.32
C PHE A 352 39.99 -3.55 -7.01
N SER A 353 40.86 -3.03 -6.13
CA SER A 353 42.23 -3.52 -5.91
C SER A 353 42.43 -4.44 -4.69
N GLN A 354 41.42 -5.18 -4.22
CA GLN A 354 41.64 -6.14 -3.12
C GLN A 354 40.85 -7.47 -3.26
N PRO A 355 41.49 -8.63 -3.02
CA PRO A 355 40.89 -9.75 -2.31
C PRO A 355 40.92 -9.46 -0.80
N PHE A 356 39.78 -9.63 -0.15
CA PHE A 356 39.54 -9.36 1.27
C PHE A 356 40.35 -10.30 2.19
N LEU A 357 41.18 -9.76 3.08
CA LEU A 357 41.76 -10.42 4.24
C LEU A 357 41.89 -9.42 5.41
N GLY A 358 41.02 -9.54 6.40
CA GLY A 358 41.32 -9.24 7.81
C GLY A 358 41.18 -7.81 8.36
N SER A 359 40.19 -7.66 9.26
CA SER A 359 40.15 -6.84 10.50
C SER A 359 40.14 -5.29 10.48
N GLN A 360 39.00 -4.78 11.00
CA GLN A 360 38.73 -3.66 11.94
C GLN A 360 39.69 -2.44 12.12
N LYS A 361 39.01 -1.30 12.35
CA LYS A 361 39.42 0.06 12.80
C LYS A 361 39.95 0.94 11.65
N SER A 362 39.51 2.18 11.43
CA SER A 362 39.07 3.23 12.37
C SER A 362 38.22 4.30 11.67
N GLU A 363 37.19 4.79 12.37
CA GLU A 363 36.62 6.14 12.20
C GLU A 363 37.71 7.19 12.44
N THR A 364 37.84 8.18 11.55
CA THR A 364 37.95 9.65 11.79
C THR A 364 38.47 10.37 10.55
N LEU A 365 38.10 11.65 10.42
CA LEU A 365 38.36 12.61 9.32
C LEU A 365 37.43 12.40 8.11
N GLU A 366 36.52 13.31 7.72
CA GLU A 366 36.68 14.76 7.58
C GLU A 366 35.38 15.52 7.94
N LYS A 367 35.41 16.18 9.11
CA LYS A 367 34.76 17.48 9.31
C LYS A 367 35.87 18.51 9.25
N THR A 368 36.26 18.97 8.07
CA THR A 368 37.07 20.20 7.87
C THR A 368 37.02 20.57 6.40
N ASP A 369 35.99 21.30 5.99
CA ASP A 369 36.05 22.23 4.85
C ASP A 369 34.88 23.22 4.93
N ALA A 370 34.88 23.97 6.02
CA ALA A 370 34.20 25.25 6.14
C ALA A 370 35.12 26.15 6.98
N LEU A 371 35.35 27.38 6.50
CA LEU A 371 36.25 28.42 7.02
C LEU A 371 37.70 28.43 6.49
N LYS A 372 37.91 29.09 5.34
CA LYS A 372 38.98 30.12 5.17
C LYS A 372 38.87 30.84 3.82
N ILE A 373 37.94 31.80 3.69
CA ILE A 373 38.11 32.94 2.76
C ILE A 373 37.52 34.22 3.41
N LYS A 374 38.34 34.93 4.18
CA LYS A 374 38.35 36.38 4.47
C LYS A 374 39.78 36.69 4.90
N GLY A 375 40.50 37.70 4.44
CA GLY A 375 40.26 38.78 3.51
C GLY A 375 41.48 39.72 3.60
N SER A 376 41.71 40.56 2.60
CA SER A 376 42.56 41.75 2.74
C SER A 376 42.26 42.73 1.61
N SER A 377 41.58 43.82 1.95
CA SER A 377 41.49 45.06 1.18
C SER A 377 42.86 45.73 1.04
N PRO A 378 43.01 46.69 0.13
CA PRO A 378 43.17 48.06 0.61
C PRO A 378 42.40 49.12 -0.21
N GLN A 379 42.42 50.32 0.38
CA GLN A 379 41.57 51.48 0.19
C GLN A 379 41.78 52.32 -1.10
N SER A 380 40.70 53.06 -1.41
CA SER A 380 40.66 54.47 -1.87
C SER A 380 41.23 54.85 -3.24
N LYS A 381 40.33 55.34 -4.11
CA LYS A 381 40.39 56.69 -4.72
C LYS A 381 39.09 56.97 -5.51
N LYS A 382 38.25 57.86 -4.99
CA LYS A 382 37.47 58.83 -5.79
C LYS A 382 38.43 60.02 -6.09
N PRO A 383 38.19 60.93 -7.06
CA PRO A 383 36.86 61.42 -7.43
C PRO A 383 36.63 61.91 -8.90
N ARG A 384 35.37 62.33 -9.14
CA ARG A 384 34.88 63.50 -9.92
C ARG A 384 34.59 63.41 -11.44
N HIS A 385 33.35 63.88 -11.71
CA HIS A 385 32.79 64.58 -12.90
C HIS A 385 32.78 63.80 -14.24
N GLU A 386 31.72 63.80 -15.05
CA GLU A 386 30.57 64.70 -15.23
C GLU A 386 29.23 63.98 -15.22
#